data_AF-A0A1F7WDS5-F1
#
_entry.id   AF-A0A1F7WDS5-F1
#
_cell.length_a   1.000
_cell.length_b   1.000
_cell.length_c   1.000
_cell.angle_alpha   90.00
_cell.angle_beta   90.00
_cell.angle_gamma   90.00
#
_symmetry.space_group_name_H-M   'P 1'
#
loop_
_entity.id
_entity.type
_entity.pdbx_description
1 polymer ?
#
loop_
_entity_poly.entity_id
_entity_poly.type
_entity_poly.pdbx_seq_one_letter_code
_entity_poly.pdbx_strand_id
1 'polypeptide(L)'
;MDDISKKPAEIRPVLRKPEHGRQPESGFESESTMEGAVVENEPTEESINESINQTPTTQPASPVAIPTADRNRDTLLIEVEQKLEDNLWDSYRAMPPDLRLKFKIEGERIAQVIREGIATGRLVAHSILTMIVEWLGMIPGVNRWFLIQEAKIKTDALVKLGRNHSQK
;
A
#
# COMPACT_ATOMS: atom_id res chain seq x y z
N MET A 1 -49.88 49.21 -8.13
CA MET A 1 -48.45 49.03 -8.42
C MET A 1 -47.78 48.69 -7.10
N ASP A 2 -47.55 47.40 -6.83
CA ASP A 2 -46.21 46.75 -6.86
C ASP A 2 -45.36 47.27 -5.66
N ASP A 3 -44.75 46.53 -4.75
CA ASP A 3 -44.16 45.20 -4.82
C ASP A 3 -43.69 44.78 -3.39
N ILE A 4 -44.04 43.56 -2.97
CA ILE A 4 -43.27 42.56 -2.18
C ILE A 4 -42.15 43.09 -1.24
N SER A 5 -42.33 43.08 0.07
CA SER A 5 -42.17 41.92 0.99
C SER A 5 -40.85 41.13 0.83
N LYS A 6 -39.85 41.42 1.69
CA LYS A 6 -38.89 40.39 2.17
C LYS A 6 -38.18 40.86 3.43
N LYS A 7 -38.73 40.49 4.59
CA LYS A 7 -38.01 40.45 5.88
C LYS A 7 -37.70 38.98 6.22
N PRO A 8 -36.53 38.69 6.80
CA PRO A 8 -35.94 37.35 6.80
C PRO A 8 -36.65 36.40 7.76
N ALA A 9 -36.86 35.16 7.30
CA ALA A 9 -37.40 34.06 8.08
C ALA A 9 -36.38 33.63 9.15
N GLU A 10 -36.72 33.89 10.41
CA GLU A 10 -36.05 33.34 11.58
C GLU A 10 -36.47 31.85 11.71
N ILE A 11 -35.62 30.94 11.26
CA ILE A 11 -35.85 29.50 11.38
C ILE A 11 -35.18 29.04 12.67
N ARG A 12 -35.95 28.98 13.76
CA ARG A 12 -35.58 28.21 14.96
C ARG A 12 -35.62 26.71 14.59
N PRO A 13 -34.59 25.90 14.92
CA PRO A 13 -34.66 24.47 14.70
C PRO A 13 -35.64 23.86 15.71
N VAL A 14 -36.78 23.36 15.21
CA VAL A 14 -37.72 22.58 16.01
C VAL A 14 -37.14 21.19 16.24
N LEU A 15 -36.90 20.87 17.51
CA LEU A 15 -36.54 19.55 17.99
C LEU A 15 -37.73 18.60 17.75
N ARG A 16 -37.69 17.75 16.72
CA ARG A 16 -38.67 16.67 16.55
C ARG A 16 -38.15 15.40 17.22
N LYS A 17 -38.86 14.95 18.27
CA LYS A 17 -38.72 13.61 18.87
C LYS A 17 -39.15 12.53 17.87
N PRO A 18 -38.59 11.30 17.96
CA PRO A 18 -38.95 10.20 17.07
C PRO A 18 -40.14 9.43 17.63
N GLU A 19 -41.18 9.24 16.83
CA GLU A 19 -42.16 8.17 17.01
C GLU A 19 -42.58 7.70 15.62
N HIS A 20 -42.30 6.45 15.28
CA HIS A 20 -43.15 5.55 14.51
C HIS A 20 -42.74 4.12 14.89
N GLY A 21 -43.65 3.41 15.55
CA GLY A 21 -43.47 2.01 15.91
C GLY A 21 -43.82 1.04 14.77
N ARG A 22 -43.34 -0.19 14.97
CA ARG A 22 -43.94 -1.49 14.58
C ARG A 22 -43.82 -1.93 13.11
N GLN A 23 -42.84 -2.81 12.85
CA GLN A 23 -43.11 -4.25 12.68
C GLN A 23 -41.85 -5.09 12.93
N PRO A 24 -41.97 -6.31 13.50
CA PRO A 24 -40.88 -7.26 13.67
C PRO A 24 -40.72 -8.15 12.42
N GLU A 25 -39.81 -9.13 12.53
CA GLU A 25 -39.75 -10.38 11.74
C GLU A 25 -39.36 -10.29 10.25
N SER A 26 -38.04 -10.42 10.00
CA SER A 26 -37.52 -11.05 8.78
C SER A 26 -36.16 -11.70 9.04
N GLY A 27 -36.18 -13.02 9.25
CA GLY A 27 -35.20 -13.99 8.76
C GLY A 27 -33.77 -13.96 9.31
N PHE A 28 -33.58 -14.37 10.57
CA PHE A 28 -32.32 -15.01 10.97
C PHE A 28 -32.49 -16.53 10.80
N GLU A 29 -32.18 -17.04 9.61
CA GLU A 29 -31.90 -18.45 9.39
C GLU A 29 -30.59 -18.52 8.61
N SER A 30 -29.53 -18.91 9.29
CA SER A 30 -28.38 -19.54 8.64
C SER A 30 -28.08 -20.76 9.48
N GLU A 31 -28.77 -21.82 9.07
CA GLU A 31 -28.60 -23.18 9.52
C GLU A 31 -27.15 -23.62 9.29
N SER A 32 -26.58 -24.15 10.36
CA SER A 32 -25.35 -24.93 10.36
C SER A 32 -25.58 -26.21 9.55
N THR A 33 -24.81 -26.42 8.49
CA THR A 33 -24.55 -27.76 7.96
C THR A 33 -23.06 -27.95 7.81
N MET A 34 -22.61 -28.97 8.54
CA MET A 34 -21.29 -29.54 8.65
C MET A 34 -21.07 -30.54 7.50
N GLU A 35 -19.81 -30.95 7.30
CA GLU A 35 -19.36 -32.17 6.60
C GLU A 35 -19.34 -32.07 5.06
N GLY A 36 -18.27 -32.30 4.33
CA GLY A 36 -16.97 -32.90 4.60
C GLY A 36 -16.49 -33.54 3.28
N ALA A 37 -15.22 -33.38 2.90
CA ALA A 37 -14.50 -34.31 2.03
C ALA A 37 -13.02 -33.91 1.87
N VAL A 38 -12.19 -34.68 2.54
CA VAL A 38 -10.80 -35.07 2.23
C VAL A 38 -10.38 -34.85 0.76
N VAL A 39 -9.22 -34.20 0.56
CA VAL A 39 -8.13 -34.85 -0.17
C VAL A 39 -6.78 -34.31 0.31
N GLU A 40 -6.10 -35.20 1.02
CA GLU A 40 -4.66 -35.28 1.20
C GLU A 40 -3.97 -35.26 -0.17
N ASN A 41 -2.84 -34.57 -0.28
CA ASN A 41 -1.76 -34.88 -1.22
C ASN A 41 -0.52 -34.08 -0.81
N GLU A 42 0.26 -34.69 0.07
CA GLU A 42 1.71 -34.48 0.12
C GLU A 42 2.32 -35.16 -1.12
N PRO A 43 3.36 -34.56 -1.73
CA PRO A 43 4.58 -35.34 -1.85
C PRO A 43 5.82 -34.53 -1.45
N THR A 44 6.58 -35.17 -0.57
CA THR A 44 7.94 -34.88 -0.19
C THR A 44 8.90 -35.48 -1.25
N GLU A 45 10.04 -34.81 -1.43
CA GLU A 45 11.33 -35.29 -2.01
C GLU A 45 11.42 -35.54 -3.52
N GLU A 46 12.25 -34.77 -4.22
CA GLU A 46 13.45 -35.35 -4.85
C GLU A 46 14.53 -34.30 -5.09
N SER A 47 15.66 -34.55 -4.44
CA SER A 47 16.97 -33.99 -4.74
C SER A 47 17.50 -34.62 -6.02
N ILE A 48 17.84 -33.82 -7.02
CA ILE A 48 18.79 -34.24 -8.06
C ILE A 48 19.78 -33.11 -8.34
N ASN A 49 20.86 -33.23 -7.58
CA ASN A 49 22.22 -32.81 -7.85
C ASN A 49 22.74 -33.36 -9.19
N GLU A 50 22.65 -32.58 -10.27
CA GLU A 50 23.40 -32.91 -11.49
C GLU A 50 24.72 -32.13 -11.51
N SER A 51 25.77 -32.81 -11.04
CA SER A 51 27.16 -32.44 -11.21
C SER A 51 27.75 -33.30 -12.32
N ILE A 52 28.14 -32.69 -13.44
CA ILE A 52 29.15 -33.16 -14.40
C ILE A 52 29.48 -31.97 -15.33
N ASN A 53 30.70 -31.65 -15.77
CA ASN A 53 32.08 -31.92 -15.40
C ASN A 53 32.94 -31.05 -16.39
N GLN A 54 34.19 -30.71 -16.05
CA GLN A 54 35.32 -30.33 -16.96
C GLN A 54 35.46 -28.84 -17.40
N THR A 55 36.27 -27.98 -16.75
CA THR A 55 37.77 -27.79 -16.73
C THR A 55 38.28 -26.70 -17.72
N PRO A 56 39.49 -26.11 -17.60
CA PRO A 56 39.67 -24.70 -17.23
C PRO A 56 40.40 -23.87 -18.31
N THR A 57 39.95 -22.65 -18.60
CA THR A 57 40.75 -21.69 -19.38
C THR A 57 41.13 -20.51 -18.49
N THR A 58 42.42 -20.50 -18.13
CA THR A 58 43.11 -19.39 -17.49
C THR A 58 43.12 -18.18 -18.42
N GLN A 59 42.48 -17.11 -18.00
CA GLN A 59 42.72 -15.77 -18.53
C GLN A 59 42.83 -14.84 -17.33
N PRO A 60 43.92 -14.06 -17.16
CA PRO A 60 44.01 -13.08 -16.10
C PRO A 60 43.08 -11.91 -16.45
N ALA A 61 41.81 -12.03 -16.06
CA ALA A 61 40.89 -10.91 -16.06
C ALA A 61 41.32 -9.97 -14.93
N SER A 62 41.65 -8.74 -15.30
CA SER A 62 41.81 -7.60 -14.40
C SER A 62 40.72 -7.62 -13.32
N PRO A 63 41.02 -7.30 -12.04
CA PRO A 63 39.98 -7.19 -11.03
C PRO A 63 39.10 -5.99 -11.41
N VAL A 64 38.00 -6.27 -12.11
CA VAL A 64 36.87 -5.36 -12.20
C VAL A 64 36.40 -5.25 -10.77
N ALA A 65 36.66 -4.09 -10.15
CA ALA A 65 36.12 -3.76 -8.85
C ALA A 65 34.60 -3.85 -8.96
N ILE A 66 34.05 -4.97 -8.51
CA ILE A 66 32.63 -5.11 -8.28
C ILE A 66 32.34 -4.06 -7.21
N PRO A 67 31.51 -3.03 -7.47
CA PRO A 67 31.07 -2.19 -6.38
C PRO A 67 30.37 -3.12 -5.41
N THR A 68 30.94 -3.27 -4.21
CA THR A 68 30.29 -3.93 -3.09
C THR A 68 28.95 -3.23 -2.91
N ALA A 69 27.90 -3.82 -3.46
CA ALA A 69 26.54 -3.49 -3.09
C ALA A 69 26.51 -3.63 -1.57
N ASP A 70 26.34 -2.48 -0.91
CA ASP A 70 26.33 -2.37 0.53
C ASP A 70 25.27 -3.35 1.05
N ARG A 71 25.74 -4.45 1.66
CA ARG A 71 24.91 -5.60 2.00
C ARG A 71 24.20 -5.41 3.34
N ASN A 72 24.34 -4.22 3.94
CA ASN A 72 23.43 -3.74 4.94
C ASN A 72 22.25 -3.17 4.18
N ARG A 73 21.08 -3.81 4.30
CA ARG A 73 19.82 -3.25 3.76
C ARG A 73 19.84 -1.75 3.97
N ASP A 74 19.84 -0.98 2.88
CA ASP A 74 19.94 0.47 2.93
C ASP A 74 18.97 0.98 4.01
N THR A 75 19.50 1.50 5.13
CA THR A 75 18.65 1.93 6.25
C THR A 75 17.58 2.92 5.76
N LEU A 76 17.96 3.75 4.79
CA LEU A 76 17.09 4.68 4.09
C LEU A 76 15.94 3.96 3.35
N LEU A 77 16.20 2.84 2.68
CA LEU A 77 15.16 2.07 1.99
C LEU A 77 14.15 1.51 3.00
N ILE A 78 14.63 0.93 4.10
CA ILE A 78 13.75 0.40 5.16
C ILE A 78 12.88 1.51 5.75
N GLU A 79 13.45 2.69 5.99
CA GLU A 79 12.67 3.83 6.48
C GLU A 79 11.59 4.27 5.47
N VAL A 80 11.91 4.29 4.17
CA VAL A 80 10.95 4.60 3.10
C VAL A 80 9.84 3.55 3.04
N GLU A 81 10.20 2.26 3.05
CA GLU A 81 9.24 1.15 3.07
C GLU A 81 8.30 1.24 4.27
N GLN A 82 8.85 1.50 5.45
CA GLN A 82 8.07 1.65 6.68
C GLN A 82 7.06 2.82 6.59
N LYS A 83 7.43 3.94 5.98
CA LYS A 83 6.47 5.05 5.76
C LYS A 83 5.41 4.71 4.72
N LEU A 84 5.76 3.93 3.70
CA LEU A 84 4.82 3.50 2.67
C LEU A 84 3.81 2.48 3.23
N GLU A 85 4.25 1.49 4.01
CA GLU A 85 3.39 0.42 4.56
C GLU A 85 2.48 0.87 5.71
N ASP A 86 2.80 1.98 6.38
CA ASP A 86 2.04 2.51 7.51
C ASP A 86 0.54 2.62 7.18
N ASN A 87 -0.35 2.22 8.10
CA ASN A 87 -1.82 2.26 7.90
C ASN A 87 -2.38 1.45 6.69
N LEU A 88 -1.60 0.57 6.04
CA LEU A 88 -2.09 -0.24 4.92
C LEU A 88 -2.43 -1.69 5.25
N TRP A 89 -2.13 -2.16 6.46
CA TRP A 89 -2.29 -3.58 6.84
C TRP A 89 -3.72 -4.10 6.62
N ASP A 90 -4.74 -3.36 7.04
CA ASP A 90 -6.14 -3.77 6.89
C ASP A 90 -6.63 -3.78 5.44
N SER A 91 -6.10 -2.87 4.61
CA SER A 91 -6.40 -2.85 3.18
C SER A 91 -5.68 -4.00 2.45
N TYR A 92 -4.44 -4.29 2.84
CA TYR A 92 -3.61 -5.33 2.24
C TYR A 92 -4.11 -6.74 2.55
N ARG A 93 -4.60 -7.00 3.78
CA ARG A 93 -5.17 -8.30 4.17
C ARG A 93 -6.53 -8.58 3.50
N ALA A 94 -7.29 -7.53 3.17
CA ALA A 94 -8.59 -7.65 2.50
C ALA A 94 -8.46 -7.91 0.99
N MET A 95 -7.24 -7.79 0.44
CA MET A 95 -6.95 -7.92 -0.98
C MET A 95 -6.79 -9.40 -1.41
N PRO A 96 -7.25 -9.78 -2.62
CA PRO A 96 -6.97 -11.12 -3.17
C PRO A 96 -5.47 -11.34 -3.40
N PRO A 97 -4.99 -12.60 -3.34
CA PRO A 97 -3.55 -12.92 -3.33
C PRO A 97 -2.80 -12.43 -4.57
N ASP A 98 -3.42 -12.52 -5.76
CA ASP A 98 -2.82 -12.04 -7.02
C ASP A 98 -2.60 -10.52 -7.02
N LEU A 99 -3.61 -9.76 -6.59
CA LEU A 99 -3.53 -8.31 -6.51
C LEU A 99 -2.56 -7.88 -5.41
N ARG A 100 -2.50 -8.63 -4.31
CA ARG A 100 -1.60 -8.41 -3.18
C ARG A 100 -0.13 -8.54 -3.60
N LEU A 101 0.19 -9.53 -4.42
CA LEU A 101 1.53 -9.68 -5.00
C LEU A 101 1.89 -8.50 -5.89
N LYS A 102 0.98 -8.10 -6.78
CA LYS A 102 1.19 -6.93 -7.66
C LYS A 102 1.37 -5.65 -6.87
N PHE A 103 0.55 -5.43 -5.85
CA PHE A 103 0.62 -4.28 -4.95
C PHE A 103 1.96 -4.21 -4.22
N LYS A 104 2.45 -5.35 -3.73
CA LYS A 104 3.75 -5.45 -3.07
C LYS A 104 4.90 -5.09 -4.01
N ILE A 105 4.93 -5.69 -5.21
CA ILE A 105 5.97 -5.43 -6.21
C ILE A 105 6.01 -3.95 -6.60
N GLU A 106 4.85 -3.33 -6.81
CA GLU A 106 4.82 -1.90 -7.12
C GLU A 106 5.26 -1.04 -5.92
N GLY A 107 4.89 -1.43 -4.69
CA GLY A 107 5.34 -0.75 -3.47
C GLY A 107 6.86 -0.77 -3.34
N GLU A 108 7.50 -1.93 -3.56
CA GLU A 108 8.96 -2.09 -3.57
C GLU A 108 9.61 -1.22 -4.66
N ARG A 109 9.02 -1.18 -5.86
CA ARG A 109 9.49 -0.33 -6.96
C ARG A 109 9.43 1.15 -6.62
N ILE A 110 8.32 1.61 -6.05
CA ILE A 110 8.13 3.00 -5.65
C ILE A 110 9.08 3.37 -4.51
N ALA A 111 9.29 2.49 -3.54
CA ALA A 111 10.25 2.68 -2.47
C ALA A 111 11.67 2.90 -3.01
N GLN A 112 12.10 2.09 -4.01
CA GLN A 112 13.39 2.24 -4.68
C GLN A 112 13.54 3.60 -5.37
N VAL A 113 12.53 4.04 -6.13
CA VAL A 113 12.54 5.34 -6.82
C VAL A 113 12.61 6.50 -5.83
N ILE A 114 11.85 6.43 -4.74
CA ILE A 114 11.85 7.47 -3.69
C ILE A 114 13.19 7.50 -2.97
N ARG A 115 13.76 6.34 -2.62
CA ARG A 115 15.09 6.22 -2.02
C ARG A 115 16.14 6.89 -2.91
N GLU A 116 16.13 6.62 -4.21
CA GLU A 116 17.03 7.27 -5.17
C GLU A 116 16.82 8.78 -5.25
N GLY A 117 15.56 9.23 -5.25
CA GLY A 117 15.22 10.65 -5.20
C GLY A 117 15.74 11.35 -3.95
N ILE A 118 15.70 10.67 -2.79
CA ILE A 118 16.28 11.17 -1.54
C ILE A 118 17.81 11.20 -1.62
N ALA A 119 18.44 10.11 -2.05
CA ALA A 119 19.89 9.99 -2.13
C ALA A 119 20.51 11.02 -3.08
N THR A 120 19.81 11.36 -4.17
CA THR A 120 20.27 12.36 -5.16
C THR A 120 19.84 13.80 -4.81
N GLY A 121 19.01 14.00 -3.78
CA GLY A 121 18.45 15.30 -3.42
C GLY A 121 17.45 15.87 -4.43
N ARG A 122 17.03 15.08 -5.42
CA ARG A 122 16.08 15.50 -6.49
C ARG A 122 14.64 15.13 -6.17
N LEU A 123 14.30 15.10 -4.89
CA LEU A 123 13.00 14.65 -4.44
C LEU A 123 11.90 15.68 -4.74
N VAL A 124 11.04 15.38 -5.71
CA VAL A 124 9.91 16.23 -6.09
C VAL A 124 8.62 15.73 -5.43
N ALA A 125 8.08 16.51 -4.48
CA ALA A 125 6.87 16.15 -3.73
C ALA A 125 5.68 15.83 -4.64
N HIS A 126 5.49 16.59 -5.72
CA HIS A 126 4.41 16.34 -6.67
C HIS A 126 4.53 14.97 -7.35
N SER A 127 5.74 14.59 -7.77
CA SER A 127 5.98 13.28 -8.40
C SER A 127 5.74 12.12 -7.44
N ILE A 128 6.20 12.25 -6.19
CA ILE A 128 5.94 11.24 -5.15
C ILE A 128 4.45 11.08 -4.91
N LEU A 129 3.73 12.21 -4.76
CA LEU A 129 2.30 12.19 -4.51
C LEU A 129 1.56 11.44 -5.61
N THR A 130 1.88 11.71 -6.87
CA THR A 130 1.27 11.01 -8.01
C THR A 130 1.55 9.51 -7.97
N MET A 131 2.81 9.10 -7.76
CA MET A 131 3.17 7.68 -7.67
C MET A 131 2.42 6.97 -6.53
N ILE A 132 2.32 7.59 -5.36
CA ILE A 132 1.63 6.99 -4.21
C ILE A 132 0.11 6.95 -4.45
N VAL A 133 -0.49 7.98 -5.06
CA VAL A 133 -1.93 7.96 -5.41
C VAL A 133 -2.23 6.85 -6.42
N GLU A 134 -1.40 6.68 -7.44
CA GLU A 134 -1.57 5.62 -8.44
C GLU A 134 -1.43 4.23 -7.82
N TRP A 135 -0.44 4.06 -6.93
CA TRP A 135 -0.23 2.81 -6.21
C TRP A 135 -1.35 2.44 -5.25
N LEU A 136 -1.75 3.39 -4.38
CA LEU A 136 -2.88 3.21 -3.46
C LEU A 136 -4.19 3.02 -4.23
N GLY A 137 -4.30 3.55 -5.45
CA GLY A 137 -5.41 3.33 -6.38
C GLY A 137 -5.62 1.87 -6.79
N MET A 138 -4.63 0.99 -6.60
CA MET A 138 -4.80 -0.45 -6.83
C MET A 138 -5.66 -1.13 -5.77
N ILE A 139 -5.88 -0.49 -4.62
CA ILE A 139 -6.64 -1.07 -3.51
C ILE A 139 -8.14 -1.00 -3.83
N PRO A 140 -8.83 -2.14 -3.99
CA PRO A 140 -10.26 -2.15 -4.29
C PRO A 140 -11.08 -1.76 -3.07
N GLY A 141 -12.21 -1.08 -3.29
CA GLY A 141 -13.19 -0.79 -2.23
C GLY A 141 -12.83 0.36 -1.28
N VAL A 142 -11.72 1.07 -1.50
CA VAL A 142 -11.32 2.20 -0.67
C VAL A 142 -11.75 3.53 -1.30
N ASN A 143 -12.21 4.46 -0.47
CA ASN A 143 -12.67 5.77 -0.92
C ASN A 143 -11.52 6.60 -1.51
N ARG A 144 -11.75 7.22 -2.68
CA ARG A 144 -10.74 8.04 -3.37
C ARG A 144 -10.18 9.18 -2.51
N TRP A 145 -11.03 9.81 -1.70
CA TRP A 145 -10.59 10.87 -0.78
C TRP A 145 -9.60 10.34 0.26
N PHE A 146 -9.83 9.13 0.79
CA PHE A 146 -8.90 8.50 1.72
C PHE A 146 -7.54 8.25 1.06
N LEU A 147 -7.52 7.66 -0.13
CA LEU A 147 -6.27 7.39 -0.86
C LEU A 147 -5.45 8.66 -1.11
N ILE A 148 -6.13 9.77 -1.45
CA ILE A 148 -5.47 11.07 -1.66
C ILE A 148 -4.90 11.63 -0.35
N GLN A 149 -5.65 11.56 0.75
CA GLN A 149 -5.17 12.05 2.04
C GLN A 149 -3.99 11.22 2.54
N GLU A 150 -4.11 9.89 2.47
CA GLU A 150 -3.05 8.96 2.83
C GLU A 150 -1.79 9.22 1.98
N ALA A 151 -1.94 9.38 0.67
CA ALA A 151 -0.83 9.72 -0.21
C ALA A 151 -0.17 11.06 0.16
N LYS A 152 -0.95 12.07 0.57
CA LYS A 152 -0.42 13.37 1.02
C LYS A 152 0.36 13.24 2.33
N ILE A 153 -0.17 12.51 3.31
CA ILE A 153 0.48 12.26 4.60
C ILE A 153 1.82 11.55 4.38
N LYS A 154 1.81 10.49 3.57
CA LYS A 154 3.03 9.74 3.23
C LYS A 154 4.05 10.58 2.47
N THR A 155 3.58 11.37 1.49
CA THR A 155 4.46 12.29 0.74
C THR A 155 5.15 13.29 1.67
N ASP A 156 4.40 13.91 2.59
CA ASP A 156 4.98 14.85 3.55
C ASP A 156 6.04 14.18 4.44
N ALA A 157 5.74 12.98 4.96
CA ALA A 157 6.67 12.20 5.76
C ALA A 157 7.97 11.86 5.00
N LEU A 158 7.86 11.48 3.73
CA LEU A 158 9.01 11.15 2.87
C LEU A 158 9.84 12.38 2.50
N VAL A 159 9.20 13.51 2.20
CA VAL A 159 9.91 14.77 1.95
C VAL A 159 10.65 15.22 3.20
N LYS A 160 10.04 15.08 4.38
CA LYS A 160 10.69 15.35 5.66
C LYS A 160 11.88 14.42 5.90
N LEU A 161 11.73 13.13 5.62
CA LEU A 161 12.82 12.15 5.69
C LEU A 161 14.01 12.58 4.80
N GLY A 162 13.74 12.96 3.55
CA GLY A 162 14.77 13.43 2.63
C GLY A 162 15.49 14.70 3.09
N ARG A 163 14.76 15.66 3.68
CA ARG A 163 15.36 16.87 4.26
C ARG A 163 16.30 16.56 5.42
N ASN A 164 15.92 15.63 6.31
CA ASN A 164 16.74 15.24 7.45
C ASN A 164 18.03 14.52 6.99
N HIS A 165 17.94 13.67 5.98
CA HIS A 165 19.07 12.92 5.44
C HIS A 165 20.05 13.81 4.64
N SER A 166 19.56 14.90 4.04
CA SER A 166 20.40 15.86 3.30
C SER A 166 21.10 16.89 4.20
N GLN A 167 20.69 17.03 5.46
CA GLN A 167 21.27 17.95 6.46
C GLN A 167 22.33 17.29 7.35
N LYS A 168 22.56 15.99 7.22
CA LYS A 168 23.53 15.21 7.99
C LYS A 168 24.80 15.00 7.20
#